data_AF-A0A523CBF2-F1
#
_entry.id   AF-A0A523CBF2-F1
#
_cell.length_a   1.000
_cell.length_b   1.000
_cell.length_c   1.000
_cell.angle_alpha   90.00
_cell.angle_beta   90.00
_cell.angle_gamma   90.00
#
_symmetry.space_group_name_H-M   'P 1'
#
loop_
_entity.id
_entity.type
_entity.pdbx_description
1 polymer ?
#
loop_
_entity_poly.entity_id
_entity_poly.type
_entity_poly.pdbx_seq_one_letter_code
_entity_poly.pdbx_strand_id
1 'polypeptide(L)'
;MSSGDILCTLAPPRVDAIDSEDAVTVPIVPVRIGDVVRLKKPHPCGANEWEVNKLGMDIGLTCLGCDRKVRLERYEFDRRFRGFERRAEPHEEV
;
A
#
# COMPACT_ATOMS: atom_id res chain seq x y z
N MET A 1 -58.71 -15.14 10.20
CA MET A 1 -57.70 -15.10 11.28
C MET A 1 -56.42 -14.62 10.64
N SER A 2 -56.00 -13.43 11.02
CA SER A 2 -55.08 -12.57 10.28
C SER A 2 -53.74 -13.23 9.97
N SER A 3 -53.37 -13.21 8.69
CA SER A 3 -51.99 -13.41 8.25
C SER A 3 -51.12 -12.38 8.97
N GLY A 4 -50.27 -12.87 9.86
CA GLY A 4 -49.26 -12.10 10.56
C GLY A 4 -48.17 -11.66 9.61
N ASP A 5 -48.13 -10.36 9.40
CA ASP A 5 -46.97 -9.48 9.49
C ASP A 5 -45.67 -10.07 10.07
N ILE A 6 -44.56 -9.48 9.58
CA ILE A 6 -43.20 -9.44 10.15
C ILE A 6 -42.29 -10.63 9.84
N LEU A 7 -41.40 -10.43 8.86
CA LEU A 7 -39.98 -10.51 9.17
C LEU A 7 -39.18 -9.41 8.45
N CYS A 8 -38.60 -8.56 9.28
CA CYS A 8 -37.72 -7.44 8.98
C CYS A 8 -36.43 -7.85 8.22
N THR A 9 -36.03 -6.93 7.34
CA THR A 9 -34.70 -6.31 7.31
C THR A 9 -33.49 -7.24 7.36
N LEU A 10 -33.00 -7.59 6.18
CA LEU A 10 -31.56 -7.57 5.93
C LEU A 10 -31.33 -6.91 4.57
N ALA A 11 -31.57 -5.60 4.49
CA ALA A 11 -30.86 -4.82 3.50
C ALA A 11 -29.36 -4.91 3.88
N PRO A 12 -28.49 -5.41 3.00
CA PRO A 12 -27.06 -5.45 3.29
C PRO A 12 -26.59 -4.03 3.63
N PRO A 13 -25.61 -3.85 4.52
CA PRO A 13 -25.06 -2.53 4.79
C PRO A 13 -24.71 -1.89 3.45
N ARG A 14 -25.16 -0.65 3.24
CA ARG A 14 -24.68 0.21 2.15
C ARG A 14 -23.18 0.32 2.37
N VAL A 15 -22.42 -0.60 1.79
CA VAL A 15 -21.00 -0.40 1.54
C VAL A 15 -20.98 0.90 0.76
N ASP A 16 -20.49 1.97 1.38
CA ASP A 16 -20.34 3.27 0.74
C ASP A 16 -19.74 3.00 -0.62
N ALA A 17 -20.44 3.45 -1.67
CA ALA A 17 -20.10 3.19 -3.05
C ALA A 17 -18.59 3.34 -3.23
N ILE A 18 -17.92 2.20 -3.37
CA ILE A 18 -16.53 2.16 -3.80
C ILE A 18 -16.66 2.61 -5.25
N ASP A 19 -16.30 3.86 -5.51
CA ASP A 19 -16.43 4.49 -6.82
C ASP A 19 -15.79 3.58 -7.88
N SER A 20 -16.62 3.12 -8.81
CA SER A 20 -16.33 2.03 -9.76
C SER A 20 -15.38 2.44 -10.91
N GLU A 21 -14.66 3.57 -10.81
CA GLU A 21 -13.81 4.10 -11.89
C GLU A 21 -12.30 3.95 -11.67
N ASP A 22 -11.83 3.25 -10.63
CA ASP A 22 -10.40 2.93 -10.46
C ASP A 22 -10.14 1.41 -10.54
N ALA A 23 -10.65 0.75 -11.58
CA ALA A 23 -10.07 -0.52 -12.04
C ALA A 23 -8.69 -0.28 -12.69
N VAL A 24 -7.77 0.37 -11.98
CA VAL A 24 -6.41 0.61 -12.46
C VAL A 24 -5.63 -0.68 -12.25
N THR A 25 -5.34 -1.40 -13.33
CA THR A 25 -4.37 -2.50 -13.34
C THR A 25 -2.98 -1.93 -13.08
N VAL A 26 -2.65 -1.70 -11.80
CA VAL A 26 -1.31 -1.30 -11.39
C VAL A 26 -0.43 -2.56 -11.33
N PRO A 27 0.71 -2.60 -12.05
CA PRO A 27 1.60 -3.76 -11.98
C PRO A 27 2.20 -3.88 -10.59
N ILE A 28 2.13 -5.08 -10.01
CA ILE A 28 2.71 -5.36 -8.70
C ILE A 28 4.24 -5.39 -8.84
N VAL A 29 4.94 -4.50 -8.13
CA VAL A 29 6.39 -4.44 -8.18
C VAL A 29 6.98 -5.36 -7.09
N PRO A 30 7.76 -6.39 -7.45
CA PRO A 30 8.43 -7.23 -6.46
C PRO A 30 9.60 -6.46 -5.83
N VAL A 31 9.53 -6.26 -4.52
CA VAL A 31 10.54 -5.59 -3.70
C VAL A 31 11.01 -6.50 -2.57
N ARG A 32 12.20 -6.22 -2.04
CA ARG A 32 12.84 -6.95 -0.93
C ARG A 32 13.16 -6.01 0.23
N ILE A 33 13.36 -6.57 1.42
CA ILE A 33 13.85 -5.79 2.56
C ILE A 33 15.28 -5.32 2.25
N GLY A 34 15.56 -4.05 2.52
CA GLY A 34 16.82 -3.37 2.21
C GLY A 34 16.85 -2.73 0.82
N ASP A 35 15.83 -2.92 -0.03
CA ASP A 35 15.80 -2.24 -1.32
C ASP A 35 15.69 -0.73 -1.11
N VAL A 36 16.44 0.05 -1.89
CA VAL A 36 16.30 1.50 -1.92
C VAL A 36 15.57 1.91 -3.18
N VAL A 37 14.41 2.49 -2.99
CA VAL A 37 13.46 2.85 -4.04
C VAL A 37 13.23 4.35 -4.05
N ARG A 38 12.80 4.86 -5.19
CA ARG A 38 12.29 6.22 -5.32
C ARG A 38 10.80 6.23 -5.55
N LEU A 39 10.14 7.14 -4.85
CA LEU A 39 8.73 7.41 -5.04
C LEU A 39 8.53 8.68 -5.87
N LYS A 40 7.37 8.77 -6.53
CA LYS A 40 6.93 9.95 -7.31
C LYS A 40 6.65 11.15 -6.40
N LYS A 41 6.10 10.91 -5.20
CA LYS A 41 5.80 11.96 -4.22
C LYS A 41 7.01 12.13 -3.28
N PRO A 42 7.51 13.37 -3.10
CA PRO A 42 8.59 13.62 -2.16
C PRO A 42 8.13 13.45 -0.71
N HIS A 43 9.05 13.06 0.16
CA HIS A 43 8.84 13.19 1.60
C HIS A 43 8.81 14.68 1.97
N PRO A 44 8.03 15.13 2.97
CA PRO A 44 8.06 16.51 3.47
C PRO A 44 9.44 17.05 3.86
N CYS A 45 10.47 16.22 4.04
CA CYS A 45 11.84 16.69 4.24
C CYS A 45 12.60 17.07 2.94
N GLY A 46 12.04 16.79 1.76
CA GLY A 46 12.66 17.03 0.45
C GLY A 46 13.38 15.83 -0.17
N ALA A 47 13.62 14.76 0.61
CA ALA A 47 14.21 13.53 0.08
C ALA A 47 13.16 12.65 -0.63
N ASN A 48 13.62 11.93 -1.65
CA ASN A 48 12.81 11.05 -2.49
C ASN A 48 13.22 9.58 -2.41
N GLU A 49 14.27 9.30 -1.64
CA GLU A 49 14.86 7.97 -1.49
C GLU A 49 14.33 7.31 -0.23
N TRP A 50 13.89 6.07 -0.40
CA TRP A 50 13.22 5.29 0.62
C TRP A 50 13.83 3.91 0.68
N GLU A 51 14.17 3.47 1.87
CA GLU A 51 14.61 2.11 2.13
C GLU A 51 13.42 1.25 2.58
N VAL A 52 13.25 0.09 1.96
CA VAL A 52 12.23 -0.88 2.33
C VAL A 52 12.66 -1.59 3.61
N ASN A 53 12.05 -1.24 4.74
CA ASN A 53 12.39 -1.85 6.04
C ASN A 53 11.52 -3.06 6.39
N LYS A 54 10.29 -3.14 5.84
CA LYS A 54 9.32 -4.17 6.19
C LYS A 54 8.46 -4.54 4.99
N LEU A 55 8.24 -5.84 4.81
CA LEU A 55 7.29 -6.39 3.86
C LEU A 55 6.22 -7.18 4.62
N GLY A 56 4.95 -6.95 4.28
CA GLY A 56 3.81 -7.60 4.92
C GLY A 56 2.51 -7.21 4.24
N MET A 57 1.47 -6.93 5.03
CA MET A 57 0.23 -6.31 4.54
C MET A 57 0.52 -4.94 3.90
N ASP A 58 1.21 -4.09 4.66
CA ASP A 58 1.75 -2.80 4.20
C ASP A 58 3.26 -2.89 3.98
N ILE A 59 3.76 -2.02 3.10
CA ILE A 59 5.18 -1.82 2.88
C ILE A 59 5.67 -0.72 3.83
N GLY A 60 6.63 -1.08 4.68
CA GLY A 60 7.31 -0.15 5.57
C GLY A 60 8.50 0.49 4.86
N LEU A 61 8.52 1.82 4.81
CA LEU A 61 9.58 2.59 4.18
C LEU A 61 10.26 3.50 5.20
N THR A 62 11.58 3.60 5.15
CA THR A 62 12.39 4.56 5.91
C THR A 62 12.94 5.61 4.96
N CYS A 63 12.73 6.89 5.26
CA CYS A 63 13.30 7.97 4.47
C CYS A 63 14.81 8.09 4.74
N LEU A 64 15.64 8.02 3.69
CA LEU A 64 17.11 8.12 3.85
C LEU A 64 17.62 9.53 4.19
N GLY A 65 16.78 10.56 4.07
CA GLY A 65 17.16 11.94 4.41
C GLY A 65 16.81 12.39 5.83
N CYS A 66 15.95 11.67 6.55
CA CYS A 66 15.50 12.08 7.89
C CYS A 66 15.08 10.92 8.82
N ASP A 67 15.29 9.68 8.40
CA ASP A 67 15.04 8.45 9.18
C ASP A 67 13.59 8.22 9.64
N ARG A 68 12.64 9.03 9.15
CA ARG A 68 11.23 8.84 9.44
C ARG A 68 10.68 7.63 8.70
N LYS A 69 9.88 6.84 9.42
CA LYS A 69 9.23 5.64 8.89
C LYS A 69 7.79 5.94 8.49
N VAL A 70 7.40 5.48 7.32
CA VAL A 70 6.02 5.53 6.83
C VAL A 70 5.57 4.13 6.45
N ARG A 71 4.26 3.91 6.51
CA ARG A 71 3.63 2.68 6.00
C ARG A 71 2.77 3.06 4.81
N LEU A 72 2.92 2.33 3.72
CA LEU A 72 2.08 2.46 2.54
C LEU A 72 1.44 1.12 2.24
N GLU A 73 0.15 1.15 1.92
CA GLU A 73 -0.52 0.01 1.31
C GLU A 73 0.20 -0.35 0.01
N ARG A 74 0.21 -1.64 -0.35
CA ARG A 74 0.90 -2.14 -1.55
C ARG A 74 0.44 -1.42 -2.82
N TYR A 75 -0.87 -1.23 -2.99
CA TYR A 75 -1.43 -0.54 -4.15
C TYR A 75 -0.91 0.90 -4.28
N GLU A 76 -0.91 1.65 -3.18
CA GLU A 76 -0.39 3.02 -3.15
C GLU A 76 1.12 3.08 -3.38
N PHE A 77 1.86 2.08 -2.88
CA PHE A 77 3.28 1.93 -3.18
C PHE A 77 3.50 1.74 -4.68
N ASP A 78 2.84 0.78 -5.32
CA ASP A 78 3.02 0.47 -6.73
C ASP A 78 2.65 1.67 -7.62
N ARG A 79 1.59 2.41 -7.28
CA ARG A 79 1.22 3.66 -7.98
C ARG A 79 2.28 4.74 -7.86
N ARG A 80 2.90 4.87 -6.69
CA ARG A 80 3.90 5.90 -6.39
C ARG A 80 5.31 5.46 -6.74
N PHE A 81 5.54 4.19 -7.02
CA PHE A 81 6.85 3.67 -7.37
C PHE A 81 7.36 4.34 -8.66
N ARG A 82 8.61 4.81 -8.61
CA ARG A 82 9.29 5.43 -9.75
C ARG A 82 10.42 4.56 -10.28
N GLY A 83 11.14 3.88 -9.41
CA GLY A 83 12.28 3.04 -9.78
C GLY A 83 13.12 2.61 -8.57
N PHE A 84 14.04 1.69 -8.82
CA PHE A 84 15.08 1.29 -7.85
C PHE A 84 16.28 2.21 -7.97
N GLU A 85 16.78 2.69 -6.84
CA GLU A 85 18.10 3.35 -6.75
C GLU A 85 19.18 2.34 -6.37
N ARG A 86 18.89 1.45 -5.42
CA ARG A 86 19.76 0.33 -5.06
C ARG A 86 18.92 -0.93 -4.81
N ARG A 87 19.45 -2.06 -5.24
CA ARG A 87 18.87 -3.38 -4.97
C ARG A 87 19.54 -3.96 -3.74
N ALA A 88 18.74 -4.53 -2.85
CA ALA A 88 19.25 -5.32 -1.74
C ALA A 88 19.90 -6.60 -2.26
N GLU A 89 21.03 -6.94 -1.65
CA GLU A 89 21.57 -8.30 -1.70
C GLU A 89 20.50 -9.25 -1.13
N PRO A 90 20.33 -10.47 -1.69
CA PRO A 90 19.46 -11.47 -1.09
C PRO A 90 19.91 -11.74 0.34
N HIS A 91 19.05 -11.44 1.32
CA HIS A 91 19.30 -11.85 2.69
C HIS A 91 18.95 -13.34 2.80
N GLU A 92 19.93 -14.19 2.53
CA GLU A 92 19.85 -15.63 2.77
C GLU A 92 19.84 -15.84 4.30
N GLU A 93 18.66 -16.18 4.84
CA GLU A 93 18.54 -16.62 6.22
C GLU A 93 19.14 -18.05 6.31
N VAL A 94 20.11 -18.19 7.22
CA VAL A 94 20.82 -19.42 7.58
C VAL A 94 19.96 -20.27 8.52
#